data_AF-A0A0M0W7E7-F1
#
_entry.id   AF-A0A0M0W7E7-F1
#
_cell.length_a   1.000
_cell.length_b   1.000
_cell.length_c   1.000
_cell.angle_alpha   90.00
_cell.angle_beta   90.00
_cell.angle_gamma   90.00
#
_symmetry.space_group_name_H-M   'P 1'
#
loop_
_entity.id
_entity.type
_entity.pdbx_description
1 polymer ?
#
loop_
_entity_poly.entity_id
_entity_poly.type
_entity_poly.pdbx_seq_one_letter_code
_entity_poly.pdbx_strand_id
1 'polypeptide(L)'
;MSNIDPNLMGVFRQRIRNPHCFRRVCGALRSCNHHQLRSPAGAYSLVDRLSECCGVPITRAQRDNAAHWLMNCGVDPLNRAHRRRMWGIVRGGLW
;
A
#
# COMPACT_ATOMS: atom_id res chain seq x y z
N MET A 1 4.15 16.24 5.22
CA MET A 1 3.72 15.41 4.08
C MET A 1 4.40 14.06 4.22
N SER A 2 3.66 13.03 4.66
CA SER A 2 4.21 11.66 4.68
C SER A 2 4.35 11.21 3.24
N ASN A 3 5.56 10.94 2.76
CA ASN A 3 5.79 10.31 1.47
C ASN A 3 6.16 8.86 1.75
N ILE A 4 5.67 7.93 0.92
CA ILE A 4 6.20 6.57 0.96
C ILE A 4 7.69 6.63 0.61
N ASP A 5 8.50 5.87 1.35
CA ASP A 5 9.92 5.69 1.07
C ASP A 5 10.11 5.27 -0.40
N PRO A 6 10.84 6.05 -1.23
CA PRO A 6 10.98 5.77 -2.66
C PRO A 6 11.70 4.44 -2.93
N ASN A 7 12.57 4.01 -2.01
CA ASN A 7 13.28 2.75 -2.11
C ASN A 7 12.32 1.59 -1.83
N LEU A 8 11.50 1.73 -0.77
CA LEU A 8 10.41 0.79 -0.47
C LEU A 8 9.43 0.69 -1.64
N MET A 9 9.05 1.83 -2.23
CA MET A 9 8.20 1.87 -3.42
C MET A 9 8.85 1.16 -4.59
N GLY A 10 10.14 1.39 -4.87
CA GLY A 10 10.88 0.69 -5.94
C GLY A 10 10.82 -0.83 -5.82
N VAL A 11 11.08 -1.35 -4.61
CA VAL A 11 10.99 -2.78 -4.32
C VAL A 11 9.55 -3.29 -4.46
N PHE A 12 8.59 -2.53 -3.93
CA PHE A 12 7.16 -2.87 -4.03
C PHE A 12 6.71 -2.94 -5.49
N ARG A 13 7.14 -1.97 -6.32
CA ARG A 13 6.88 -1.93 -7.76
C ARG A 13 7.46 -3.15 -8.47
N GLN A 14 8.70 -3.52 -8.15
CA GLN A 14 9.35 -4.67 -8.75
C GLN A 14 8.65 -5.98 -8.38
N ARG A 15 8.13 -6.11 -7.16
CA ARG A 15 7.36 -7.28 -6.72
C ARG A 15 5.95 -7.31 -7.32
N ILE A 16 5.28 -6.16 -7.43
CA ILE A 16 3.94 -6.05 -8.02
C ILE A 16 3.94 -6.34 -9.53
N ARG A 17 5.08 -6.20 -10.23
CA ARG A 17 5.22 -6.70 -11.61
C ARG A 17 4.92 -8.19 -11.72
N ASN A 18 5.06 -8.97 -10.64
CA ASN A 18 4.60 -10.35 -10.60
C ASN A 18 3.06 -10.40 -10.44
N PRO A 19 2.32 -10.97 -11.41
CA PRO A 19 0.85 -11.01 -11.38
C PRO A 19 0.29 -11.78 -10.18
N HIS A 20 1.03 -12.73 -9.60
CA HIS A 20 0.63 -13.43 -8.37
C HIS A 20 0.71 -12.51 -7.14
N CYS A 21 1.79 -11.73 -7.02
CA CYS A 21 1.92 -10.72 -5.96
C CYS A 21 0.85 -9.65 -6.11
N PHE A 22 0.59 -9.19 -7.35
CA PHE A 22 -0.47 -8.24 -7.65
C PHE A 22 -1.85 -8.73 -7.20
N ARG A 23 -2.23 -9.98 -7.50
CA ARG A 23 -3.51 -10.53 -7.05
C ARG A 23 -3.62 -10.60 -5.53
N ARG A 24 -2.53 -10.99 -4.84
CA ARG A 24 -2.50 -11.03 -3.37
C ARG A 24 -2.66 -9.64 -2.75
N VAL A 25 -1.91 -8.65 -3.26
CA VAL A 25 -2.03 -7.24 -2.85
C VAL A 25 -3.45 -6.71 -3.09
N CYS A 26 -4.03 -6.99 -4.25
CA CYS A 26 -5.42 -6.63 -4.55
C CYS A 26 -6.41 -7.29 -3.58
N GLY A 27 -6.21 -8.57 -3.25
CA GLY A 27 -7.03 -9.30 -2.28
C GLY A 27 -6.95 -8.68 -0.89
N ALA A 28 -5.74 -8.39 -0.42
CA ALA A 28 -5.51 -7.72 0.87
C ALA A 28 -6.19 -6.35 0.91
N LEU A 29 -6.03 -5.54 -0.13
CA LEU A 29 -6.70 -4.23 -0.23
C LEU A 29 -8.23 -4.35 -0.23
N ARG A 30 -8.80 -5.33 -0.96
CA ARG A 30 -10.26 -5.57 -0.98
C ARG A 30 -10.80 -6.08 0.35
N SER A 31 -9.95 -6.67 1.19
CA SER A 31 -10.34 -7.15 2.52
C SER A 31 -10.36 -6.04 3.58
N CYS A 32 -9.81 -4.86 3.27
CA CYS A 32 -9.78 -3.71 4.18
C CYS A 32 -10.79 -2.66 3.73
N ASN A 33 -11.45 -2.01 4.69
CA ASN A 33 -12.36 -0.90 4.44
C ASN A 33 -11.71 0.45 4.73
N HIS A 34 -12.17 1.53 4.09
CA HIS A 34 -11.69 2.90 4.31
C HIS A 34 -11.60 3.27 5.81
N HIS A 35 -12.62 2.91 6.60
CA HIS A 35 -12.64 3.16 8.05
C HIS A 35 -11.48 2.47 8.78
N GLN A 36 -11.12 1.24 8.39
CA GLN A 36 -10.00 0.53 8.99
C GLN A 36 -8.66 1.15 8.60
N LEU A 37 -8.53 1.63 7.36
CA LEU A 37 -7.31 2.29 6.87
C LEU A 37 -7.08 3.67 7.46
N ARG A 38 -8.13 4.30 7.98
CA ARG A 38 -8.03 5.58 8.70
C ARG A 38 -7.65 5.39 10.18
N SER A 39 -7.76 4.17 10.70
CA SER A 39 -7.28 3.82 12.03
C SER A 39 -5.80 3.40 11.98
N PRO A 40 -4.97 3.78 12.97
CA PRO A 40 -3.57 3.37 13.03
C PRO A 40 -3.43 1.85 12.94
N ALA A 41 -4.22 1.11 13.72
CA ALA A 41 -4.17 -0.35 13.77
C ALA A 41 -4.43 -1.01 12.41
N GLY A 42 -5.41 -0.51 11.64
CA GLY A 42 -5.71 -1.07 10.33
C GLY A 42 -4.71 -0.65 9.25
N ALA A 43 -4.16 0.56 9.33
CA ALA A 43 -3.06 0.99 8.47
C ALA A 43 -1.80 0.13 8.70
N TYR A 44 -1.41 -0.08 9.95
CA TYR A 44 -0.29 -0.96 10.32
C TYR A 44 -0.51 -2.40 9.84
N SER A 45 -1.68 -2.96 10.08
CA SER A 45 -2.01 -4.33 9.68
C SER A 45 -2.04 -4.50 8.15
N LEU A 46 -2.50 -3.49 7.40
CA LEU A 46 -2.42 -3.51 5.94
C LEU A 46 -0.96 -3.49 5.48
N VAL A 47 -0.12 -2.62 6.04
CA VAL A 47 1.30 -2.51 5.66
C VAL A 47 2.03 -3.82 5.91
N ASP A 48 1.75 -4.51 7.01
CA ASP A 48 2.32 -5.83 7.29
C ASP A 48 1.86 -6.88 6.28
N ARG A 49 0.55 -6.96 6.00
CA ARG A 49 0.02 -7.86 4.97
C ARG A 49 0.61 -7.58 3.59
N LEU A 50 0.83 -6.32 3.26
CA LEU A 50 1.45 -5.88 2.02
C LEU A 50 2.92 -6.34 1.95
N SER A 51 3.65 -6.18 3.04
CA SER A 51 5.02 -6.68 3.24
C SER A 51 5.09 -8.20 3.05
N GLU A 52 4.20 -8.96 3.70
CA GLU A 52 4.09 -10.41 3.57
C GLU A 52 3.72 -10.85 2.15
N CYS A 53 2.74 -10.20 1.53
CA CYS A 53 2.31 -10.51 0.16
C CYS A 53 3.44 -10.32 -0.85
N CYS A 54 4.28 -9.30 -0.66
CA CYS A 54 5.43 -9.01 -1.51
C CYS A 54 6.70 -9.76 -1.07
N GLY A 55 6.72 -10.35 0.12
CA GLY A 55 7.90 -10.97 0.73
C GLY A 55 9.05 -9.99 0.93
N VAL A 56 8.73 -8.75 1.33
CA VAL A 56 9.70 -7.65 1.49
C VAL A 56 9.82 -7.32 2.96
N PRO A 57 10.94 -7.60 3.63
CA PRO A 57 11.12 -7.19 5.01
C PRO A 57 11.11 -5.66 5.09
N ILE A 58 10.23 -5.11 5.93
CA ILE A 58 10.12 -3.66 6.15
C ILE A 58 10.65 -3.32 7.54
N THR A 59 11.37 -2.21 7.65
CA THR A 59 11.79 -1.70 8.96
C THR A 59 10.64 -1.02 9.69
N ARG A 60 10.76 -0.88 11.01
CA ARG A 60 9.74 -0.19 11.85
C ARG A 60 9.47 1.24 11.38
N ALA A 61 10.52 1.97 11.00
CA ALA A 61 10.40 3.33 10.47
C ALA A 61 9.69 3.37 9.10
N GLN A 62 9.97 2.41 8.21
CA GLN A 62 9.28 2.30 6.92
C GLN A 62 7.81 1.93 7.08
N ARG A 63 7.52 1.08 8.07
CA ARG A 63 6.16 0.69 8.43
C ARG A 63 5.35 1.89 8.93
N ASP A 64 5.90 2.68 9.86
CA ASP A 64 5.26 3.88 10.41
C ASP A 64 5.02 4.93 9.31
N ASN A 65 6.02 5.18 8.46
CA ASN A 65 5.88 6.11 7.33
C ASN A 65 4.83 5.66 6.31
N ALA A 66 4.79 4.36 5.98
CA ALA A 66 3.80 3.80 5.06
C ALA A 66 2.38 3.83 5.66
N ALA A 67 2.25 3.54 6.95
CA ALA A 67 0.97 3.62 7.67
C ALA A 67 0.46 5.06 7.72
N HIS A 68 1.32 6.03 8.07
CA HIS A 68 0.99 7.45 8.06
C HIS A 68 0.63 7.96 6.67
N TRP A 69 1.34 7.52 5.62
CA TRP A 69 0.99 7.83 4.24
C TRP A 69 -0.40 7.25 3.87
N LEU A 70 -0.69 5.99 4.21
CA LEU A 70 -1.99 5.36 3.97
C LEU A 70 -3.14 6.10 4.66
N MET A 71 -2.96 6.46 5.93
CA MET A 71 -3.94 7.22 6.70
C MET A 71 -4.19 8.60 6.08
N ASN A 72 -3.13 9.29 5.64
CA ASN A 72 -3.21 10.62 5.03
C ASN A 72 -3.75 10.60 3.60
N CYS A 73 -3.50 9.54 2.82
CA CYS A 73 -4.02 9.42 1.47
C CYS A 73 -5.53 9.19 1.42
N GLY A 74 -6.17 8.82 2.53
CA GLY A 74 -7.62 8.61 2.60
C GLY A 74 -8.11 7.58 1.58
N VAL A 75 -7.26 6.60 1.24
CA VAL A 75 -7.53 5.64 0.18
C VAL A 75 -8.77 4.85 0.55
N ASP A 76 -9.69 4.76 -0.40
CA ASP A 76 -10.81 3.83 -0.31
C ASP A 76 -10.57 2.69 -1.32
N PRO A 77 -10.20 1.49 -0.85
CA PRO A 77 -9.93 0.36 -1.74
C PRO A 77 -11.19 -0.17 -2.45
N LEU A 78 -12.39 0.14 -1.93
CA LEU A 78 -13.64 -0.18 -2.60
C LEU A 78 -13.91 0.78 -3.78
N ASN A 79 -13.44 2.02 -3.67
CA ASN A 79 -13.56 3.02 -4.73
C ASN A 79 -12.60 2.75 -5.91
N ARG A 80 -13.17 2.49 -7.09
CA ARG A 80 -12.42 2.20 -8.32
C ARG A 80 -11.51 3.36 -8.77
N ALA A 81 -11.84 4.61 -8.45
CA ALA A 81 -11.01 5.77 -8.76
C ALA A 81 -9.76 5.82 -7.88
N HIS A 82 -9.91 5.62 -6.57
CA HIS A 82 -8.79 5.57 -5.62
C HIS A 82 -7.87 4.39 -5.90
N ARG A 83 -8.42 3.22 -6.28
CA ARG A 83 -7.59 2.11 -6.77
C ARG A 83 -6.77 2.51 -7.99
N ARG A 84 -7.38 3.12 -9.02
CA ARG A 84 -6.65 3.55 -10.22
C ARG A 84 -5.53 4.54 -9.90
N ARG A 85 -5.75 5.48 -8.97
CA ARG A 85 -4.71 6.41 -8.52
C ARG A 85 -3.56 5.70 -7.80
N MET A 86 -3.86 4.80 -6.86
CA MET A 86 -2.81 3.97 -6.24
C MET A 86 -2.02 3.19 -7.28
N TRP A 87 -2.70 2.62 -8.29
CA TRP A 87 -2.03 1.93 -9.37
C TRP A 87 -1.20 2.86 -10.26
N GLY A 88 -1.60 4.12 -10.44
CA GLY A 88 -0.77 5.15 -11.08
C GLY A 88 0.54 5.34 -10.31
N ILE A 89 0.45 5.52 -8.99
CA ILE A 89 1.62 5.69 -8.11
C ILE A 89 2.53 4.46 -8.18
N VAL A 90 1.97 3.25 -8.18
CA VAL A 90 2.75 2.01 -8.29
C VAL A 90 3.31 1.82 -9.71
N ARG A 91 2.61 2.19 -10.77
CA ARG A 91 3.10 2.05 -12.15
C ARG A 91 4.06 3.16 -12.58
N GLY A 92 4.32 4.14 -11.72
CA GLY A 92 5.17 5.30 -12.05
C GLY A 92 4.46 6.36 -12.90
N GLY A 93 3.13 6.34 -12.94
CA GLY A 93 2.35 7.43 -13.50
C GLY A 93 2.56 8.69 -12.65
N LEU A 94 3.04 9.76 -13.30
CA LEU A 94 3.08 11.10 -12.74
C LEU A 94 1.67 11.54 -12.31
N TRP A 95 1.68 12.42 -11.31
CA TRP A 95 0.53 13.07 -10.68
C TRP A 95 -0.37 13.78 -11.69
#